data_AF-A0A3D1GRE0-F1
#
_entry.id   AF-A0A3D1GRE0-F1
#
_cell.length_a   1.000
_cell.length_b   1.000
_cell.length_c   1.000
_cell.angle_alpha   90.00
_cell.angle_beta   90.00
_cell.angle_gamma   90.00
#
_symmetry.space_group_name_H-M   'P 1'
#
loop_
_entity.id
_entity.type
_entity.pdbx_description
1 polymer ?
#
loop_
_entity_poly.entity_id
_entity_poly.type
_entity_poly.pdbx_seq_one_letter_code
_entity_poly.pdbx_strand_id
1 'polypeptide(L)'
;MFRLKLVPDNSAFDFLRQLKVTASVSVLLVLASIGLFFVNGLNLGIDFRGGILLEARSEAPVDIADVRADLSRLALGDISIQSFGSERDVLIRVQRQEGDEKAQIAAIQRITEALGDAFDIRRTEFVGPTIGAELAEKGMLAVGCALLAIMIYIWFRFEWQFSIAAIIALSHDVLSTVGLFALVRFEFNLATVAAILTIAGYSI
;
A
#
# COMPACT_ATOMS: atom_id res chain seq x y z
N MET A 1 -28.83 -16.69 35.15
CA MET A 1 -27.65 -16.28 34.34
C MET A 1 -27.84 -14.84 33.92
N PHE A 2 -27.21 -13.88 34.61
CA PHE A 2 -27.33 -12.46 34.29
C PHE A 2 -26.57 -12.19 32.98
N ARG A 3 -27.27 -11.81 31.90
CA ARG A 3 -26.65 -11.33 30.67
C ARG A 3 -26.46 -9.83 30.80
N LEU A 4 -25.21 -9.37 30.88
CA LEU A 4 -24.85 -7.95 30.74
C LEU A 4 -25.35 -7.46 29.38
N LYS A 5 -26.33 -6.55 29.37
CA LYS A 5 -26.76 -5.82 28.17
C LYS A 5 -26.16 -4.42 28.21
N LEU A 6 -25.09 -4.20 27.45
CA LEU A 6 -24.40 -2.91 27.33
C LEU A 6 -25.18 -1.90 26.46
N VAL A 7 -26.09 -2.38 25.60
CA VAL A 7 -26.90 -1.54 24.71
C VAL A 7 -28.38 -1.90 24.90
N PRO A 8 -29.27 -0.92 25.16
CA PRO A 8 -30.70 -1.14 25.27
C PRO A 8 -31.30 -1.64 23.93
N ASP A 9 -32.27 -2.56 24.01
CA ASP A 9 -32.96 -3.11 22.82
C ASP A 9 -33.72 -2.03 22.02
N ASN A 10 -34.03 -0.88 22.64
CA ASN A 10 -34.76 0.24 22.04
C ASN A 10 -33.88 1.49 21.83
N SER A 11 -32.64 1.29 21.36
CA SER A 11 -31.73 2.39 21.08
C SER A 11 -32.13 3.11 19.78
N ALA A 12 -32.60 4.35 19.88
CA ALA A 12 -32.99 5.18 18.74
C ALA A 12 -31.92 6.25 18.46
N PHE A 13 -30.89 5.86 17.70
CA PHE A 13 -29.86 6.81 17.25
C PHE A 13 -30.33 7.59 16.02
N ASP A 14 -30.30 8.91 16.12
CA ASP A 14 -30.66 9.81 15.01
C ASP A 14 -29.42 10.11 14.15
N PHE A 15 -29.16 9.23 13.18
CA PHE A 15 -28.08 9.40 12.22
C PHE A 15 -28.30 10.59 11.28
N LEU A 16 -29.56 10.95 11.00
CA LEU A 16 -29.90 12.03 10.08
C LEU A 16 -29.57 13.40 10.65
N ARG A 17 -29.70 13.59 11.96
CA ARG A 17 -29.28 14.83 12.64
C ARG A 17 -27.79 15.13 12.44
N GLN A 18 -26.95 14.10 12.40
CA GLN A 18 -25.49 14.25 12.26
C GLN A 18 -25.00 14.29 10.81
N LEU A 19 -25.89 14.01 9.84
CA LEU A 19 -25.56 13.88 8.43
C LEU A 19 -24.74 15.05 7.89
N LYS A 20 -25.09 16.29 8.25
CA LYS A 20 -24.38 17.47 7.76
C LYS A 20 -22.93 17.51 8.25
N VAL A 21 -22.70 17.20 9.52
CA VAL A 21 -21.35 17.23 10.12
C VAL A 21 -20.50 16.10 9.54
N THR A 22 -21.03 14.88 9.52
CA THR A 22 -20.29 13.72 9.01
C THR A 22 -20.01 13.84 7.52
N ALA A 23 -20.98 14.29 6.71
CA ALA A 23 -20.77 14.53 5.29
C ALA A 23 -19.71 15.60 5.03
N SER A 24 -19.71 16.71 5.78
CA SER A 24 -18.68 17.74 5.64
C SER A 24 -17.29 17.23 5.98
N VAL A 25 -17.16 16.44 7.05
CA VAL A 25 -15.89 15.80 7.43
C VAL A 25 -15.41 14.82 6.37
N SER A 26 -16.30 13.95 5.86
CA SER A 26 -15.99 13.01 4.79
C SER A 26 -15.52 13.71 3.51
N VAL A 27 -16.21 14.78 3.08
CA VAL A 27 -15.79 15.55 1.90
C VAL A 27 -14.42 16.17 2.12
N LEU A 28 -14.17 16.77 3.28
CA LEU A 28 -12.87 17.36 3.60
C LEU A 28 -11.76 16.30 3.62
N LEU A 29 -12.04 15.12 4.15
CA LEU A 29 -11.10 14.01 4.19
C LEU A 29 -10.75 13.49 2.79
N VAL A 30 -11.73 13.39 1.89
CA VAL A 30 -11.49 13.03 0.49
C VAL A 30 -10.66 14.10 -0.21
N LEU A 31 -10.99 15.38 -0.04
CA LEU A 31 -10.21 16.48 -0.62
C LEU A 31 -8.77 16.52 -0.10
N ALA A 32 -8.57 16.31 1.21
CA ALA A 32 -7.25 16.20 1.80
C ALA A 32 -6.47 15.00 1.24
N SER A 33 -7.13 13.86 1.06
CA SER A 33 -6.53 12.65 0.48
C SER A 33 -6.07 12.87 -0.96
N ILE A 34 -6.90 13.51 -1.78
CA ILE A 34 -6.54 13.90 -3.15
C ILE A 34 -5.36 14.88 -3.14
N GLY A 35 -5.40 15.90 -2.27
CA GLY A 35 -4.31 16.86 -2.12
C GLY A 35 -2.99 16.19 -1.73
N LEU A 36 -3.00 15.29 -0.75
CA LEU A 36 -1.84 14.51 -0.32
C LEU A 36 -1.29 13.63 -1.44
N PHE A 37 -2.17 13.01 -2.24
CA PHE A 37 -1.75 12.22 -3.39
C PHE A 37 -0.97 13.07 -4.41
N PHE A 38 -1.43 14.28 -4.75
CA PHE A 38 -0.73 15.12 -5.73
C PHE A 38 0.54 15.78 -5.18
N VAL A 39 0.60 16.09 -3.88
CA VAL A 39 1.77 16.73 -3.26
C VAL A 39 2.86 15.72 -2.91
N ASN A 40 2.50 14.61 -2.26
CA ASN A 40 3.47 13.63 -1.78
C ASN A 40 3.68 12.47 -2.78
N GLY A 41 2.65 12.14 -3.57
CA GLY A 41 2.60 10.90 -4.33
C GLY A 41 2.53 9.65 -3.44
N LEU A 42 2.49 8.49 -4.09
CA LEU A 42 2.58 7.19 -3.42
C LEU A 42 4.03 6.71 -3.35
N ASN A 43 4.38 6.03 -2.26
CA ASN A 43 5.65 5.33 -2.13
C ASN A 43 5.56 3.99 -2.88
N LEU A 44 5.68 4.05 -4.21
CA LEU A 44 5.56 2.87 -5.07
C LEU A 44 6.66 1.84 -4.79
N GLY A 45 6.26 0.60 -4.55
CA GLY A 45 7.13 -0.54 -4.36
C GLY A 45 7.78 -1.03 -5.65
N ILE A 46 8.61 -2.07 -5.51
CA ILE A 46 9.36 -2.67 -6.62
C ILE A 46 8.46 -3.26 -7.71
N ASP A 47 7.23 -3.66 -7.38
CA ASP A 47 6.25 -4.18 -8.33
C ASP A 47 5.88 -3.15 -9.41
N PHE A 48 5.96 -1.86 -9.11
CA PHE A 48 5.60 -0.79 -10.05
C PHE A 48 6.81 -0.03 -10.58
N ARG A 49 7.83 0.19 -9.74
CA ARG A 49 9.06 0.90 -10.14
C ARG A 49 10.11 0.00 -10.78
N GLY A 50 10.01 -1.32 -10.57
CA GLY A 50 11.11 -2.25 -10.80
C GLY A 50 12.25 -2.03 -9.81
N GLY A 51 13.07 -3.06 -9.60
CA GLY A 51 14.19 -2.98 -8.68
C GLY A 51 14.44 -4.27 -7.92
N ILE A 52 15.23 -4.15 -6.85
CA ILE A 52 15.68 -5.27 -6.04
C ILE A 52 15.17 -5.04 -4.62
N LEU A 53 14.59 -6.09 -4.04
CA LEU A 53 14.16 -6.15 -2.65
C LEU A 53 14.95 -7.25 -1.94
N LEU A 54 15.62 -6.90 -0.86
CA LEU A 54 16.28 -7.84 0.03
C LEU A 54 15.68 -7.74 1.42
N GLU A 55 15.36 -8.89 2.00
CA GLU A 55 15.01 -9.03 3.40
C GLU A 55 16.20 -9.65 4.13
N ALA A 56 16.73 -8.92 5.10
CA ALA A 56 17.88 -9.32 5.88
C ALA A 56 17.53 -9.29 7.37
N ARG A 57 17.95 -10.32 8.10
CA ARG A 57 17.77 -10.44 9.55
C ARG A 57 19.13 -10.41 10.24
N SER A 58 19.30 -9.54 11.22
CA SER A 58 20.45 -9.58 12.12
C SER A 58 20.12 -10.35 13.41
N GLU A 59 21.16 -10.76 14.14
CA GLU A 59 21.00 -11.36 15.47
C GLU A 59 20.66 -10.31 16.54
N ALA A 60 21.13 -9.07 16.35
CA ALA A 60 20.91 -7.92 17.24
C ALA A 60 19.94 -6.89 16.62
N PRO A 61 19.36 -5.98 17.42
CA PRO A 61 18.58 -4.85 16.89
C PRO A 61 19.42 -4.02 15.90
N VAL A 62 18.83 -3.67 14.77
CA VAL A 62 19.53 -3.03 13.66
C VAL A 62 19.27 -1.52 13.68
N ASP A 63 20.34 -0.72 13.68
CA ASP A 63 20.22 0.70 13.39
C ASP A 63 20.13 0.94 11.89
N ILE A 64 18.97 1.42 11.43
CA ILE A 64 18.71 1.72 10.02
C ILE A 64 19.68 2.79 9.49
N ALA A 65 20.13 3.72 10.33
CA ALA A 65 21.04 4.78 9.92
C ALA A 65 22.42 4.23 9.54
N ASP A 66 22.93 3.27 10.29
CA ASP A 66 24.23 2.64 10.05
C ASP A 66 24.20 1.82 8.75
N VAL A 67 23.19 0.95 8.61
CA VAL A 67 23.01 0.15 7.38
C VAL A 67 22.84 1.06 6.15
N ARG A 68 22.12 2.17 6.30
CA ARG A 68 22.00 3.17 5.23
C ARG A 68 23.35 3.79 4.88
N ALA A 69 24.16 4.15 5.87
CA ALA A 69 25.46 4.76 5.64
C ALA A 69 26.43 3.82 4.93
N ASP A 70 26.38 2.52 5.21
CA ASP A 70 27.22 1.52 4.56
C ASP A 70 26.76 1.23 3.12
N LEU A 71 25.47 1.00 2.91
CA LEU A 71 24.93 0.69 1.59
C LEU A 71 24.95 1.90 0.63
N SER A 72 24.85 3.13 1.15
CA SER A 72 24.90 4.34 0.34
C SER A 72 26.28 4.54 -0.34
N ARG A 73 27.35 3.91 0.17
CA ARG A 73 28.70 3.96 -0.46
C ARG A 73 28.78 3.12 -1.73
N LEU A 74 27.85 2.20 -1.95
CA LEU A 74 27.85 1.29 -3.10
C LEU A 74 27.39 1.97 -4.41
N ALA A 75 26.91 3.21 -4.34
CA ALA A 75 26.46 4.00 -5.49
C ALA A 75 25.41 3.29 -6.37
N LEU A 76 24.51 2.52 -5.75
CA LEU A 76 23.47 1.74 -6.43
C LEU A 76 22.18 2.55 -6.72
N GLY A 77 22.26 3.89 -6.68
CA GLY A 77 21.11 4.77 -6.85
C GLY A 77 20.29 4.94 -5.57
N ASP A 78 18.97 5.09 -5.71
CA ASP A 78 18.07 5.29 -4.57
C ASP A 78 17.92 4.00 -3.74
N ILE A 79 18.25 4.08 -2.45
CA ILE A 79 18.19 2.96 -1.50
C ILE A 79 17.25 3.34 -0.36
N SER A 80 16.15 2.59 -0.24
CA SER A 80 15.19 2.73 0.86
C SER A 80 15.32 1.56 1.81
N ILE A 81 15.62 1.85 3.08
CA ILE A 81 15.75 0.85 4.15
C ILE A 81 14.67 1.11 5.20
N GLN A 82 13.95 0.05 5.58
CA GLN A 82 12.88 0.10 6.56
C GLN A 82 12.93 -1.15 7.45
N SER A 83 12.51 -1.01 8.71
CA SER A 83 12.28 -2.16 9.60
C SER A 83 11.07 -2.98 9.11
N PHE A 84 11.14 -4.31 9.23
CA PHE A 84 10.08 -5.20 8.76
C PHE A 84 9.70 -6.25 9.82
N GLY A 85 8.54 -6.11 10.46
CA GLY A 85 8.07 -7.10 11.44
C GLY A 85 8.74 -6.98 12.82
N SER A 86 10.07 -6.97 12.91
CA SER A 86 10.83 -6.80 14.16
C SER A 86 12.00 -5.81 14.04
N GLU A 87 12.57 -5.37 15.16
CA GLU A 87 13.75 -4.47 15.20
C GLU A 87 15.03 -5.11 14.63
N ARG A 88 15.00 -6.42 14.34
CA ARG A 88 16.14 -7.19 13.81
C ARG A 88 16.03 -7.42 12.32
N ASP A 89 14.85 -7.18 11.77
CA ASP A 89 14.50 -7.47 10.39
C ASP A 89 14.47 -6.16 9.62
N VAL A 90 15.27 -6.10 8.56
CA VAL A 90 15.35 -4.95 7.68
C VAL A 90 15.02 -5.35 6.26
N LEU A 91 14.29 -4.47 5.60
CA LEU A 91 13.89 -4.61 4.22
C LEU A 91 14.55 -3.49 3.44
N ILE A 92 15.41 -3.91 2.52
CA ILE A 92 16.30 -3.07 1.72
C ILE A 92 15.76 -3.08 0.30
N ARG A 93 15.30 -1.91 -0.16
CA ARG A 93 14.88 -1.69 -1.54
C ARG A 93 15.94 -0.89 -2.25
N VAL A 94 16.39 -1.40 -3.38
CA VAL A 94 17.38 -0.74 -4.23
C VAL A 94 16.77 -0.50 -5.59
N GLN A 95 16.98 0.72 -6.10
CA GLN A 95 16.62 1.08 -7.46
C GLN A 95 17.20 0.07 -8.44
N ARG A 96 16.44 -0.22 -9.51
CA ARG A 96 16.93 -1.05 -10.61
C ARG A 96 18.26 -0.50 -11.13
N GLN A 97 19.25 -1.38 -11.29
CA GLN A 97 20.51 -1.01 -11.93
C GLN A 97 20.37 -0.93 -13.45
N GLU A 98 21.15 -0.08 -14.09
CA GLU A 98 21.18 -0.06 -15.56
C GLU A 98 21.82 -1.35 -16.10
N GLY A 99 21.16 -1.98 -17.08
CA GLY A 99 21.61 -3.22 -17.72
C GLY A 99 20.66 -4.41 -17.54
N ASP A 100 21.19 -5.59 -17.91
CA ASP A 100 20.49 -6.87 -17.87
C ASP A 100 20.44 -7.47 -16.46
N GLU A 101 19.83 -8.64 -16.32
CA GLU A 101 19.69 -9.39 -15.07
C GLU A 101 21.03 -9.60 -14.34
N LYS A 102 22.13 -9.75 -15.08
CA LYS A 102 23.49 -9.85 -14.52
C LYS A 102 23.91 -8.62 -13.71
N ALA A 103 23.50 -7.41 -14.13
CA ALA A 103 23.79 -6.19 -13.40
C ALA A 103 23.04 -6.15 -12.05
N GLN A 104 21.84 -6.73 -12.02
CA GLN A 104 21.02 -6.83 -10.80
C GLN A 104 21.62 -7.85 -9.83
N ILE A 105 22.05 -9.02 -10.35
CA ILE A 105 22.74 -10.05 -9.55
C ILE A 105 24.04 -9.49 -8.96
N ALA A 106 24.82 -8.73 -9.74
CA ALA A 106 26.03 -8.09 -9.24
C ALA A 106 25.74 -7.06 -8.13
N ALA A 107 24.62 -6.33 -8.22
CA ALA A 107 24.19 -5.43 -7.15
C ALA A 107 23.76 -6.18 -5.89
N ILE A 108 22.99 -7.28 -6.04
CA ILE A 108 22.65 -8.17 -4.92
C ILE A 108 23.92 -8.65 -4.22
N GLN A 109 24.92 -9.13 -4.98
CA GLN A 109 26.20 -9.59 -4.41
C GLN A 109 26.92 -8.50 -3.64
N ARG A 110 27.02 -7.28 -4.20
CA ARG A 110 27.64 -6.13 -3.51
C ARG A 110 26.91 -5.75 -2.21
N ILE A 111 25.58 -5.83 -2.21
CA ILE A 111 24.77 -5.56 -1.00
C ILE A 111 25.04 -6.64 0.04
N THR A 112 25.01 -7.92 -0.35
CA THR A 112 25.32 -9.05 0.55
C THR A 112 26.71 -8.93 1.15
N GLU A 113 27.71 -8.62 0.33
CA GLU A 113 29.10 -8.43 0.79
C GLU A 113 29.24 -7.25 1.75
N ALA A 114 28.53 -6.15 1.49
CA ALA A 114 28.55 -4.97 2.36
C ALA A 114 27.84 -5.19 3.69
N LEU A 115 26.77 -5.99 3.72
CA LEU A 115 26.09 -6.40 4.95
C LEU A 115 26.95 -7.39 5.76
N GLY A 116 27.71 -8.24 5.07
CA GLY A 116 28.60 -9.24 5.66
C GLY A 116 27.85 -10.31 6.47
N ASP A 117 28.58 -11.08 7.27
CA ASP A 117 28.04 -12.20 8.06
C ASP A 117 27.13 -11.77 9.22
N ALA A 118 27.03 -10.45 9.48
CA ALA A 118 26.16 -9.90 10.53
C ALA A 118 24.66 -9.97 10.18
N PHE A 119 24.34 -10.24 8.91
CA PHE A 119 22.98 -10.31 8.39
C PHE A 119 22.74 -11.61 7.62
N ASP A 120 21.69 -12.33 8.00
CA ASP A 120 21.19 -13.49 7.26
C ASP A 120 20.14 -13.02 6.23
N ILE A 121 20.42 -13.21 4.95
CA ILE A 121 19.51 -12.84 3.86
C ILE A 121 18.41 -13.89 3.75
N ARG A 122 17.20 -13.51 4.13
CA ARG A 122 16.02 -14.38 4.15
C ARG A 122 15.33 -14.47 2.81
N ARG A 123 15.32 -13.38 2.06
CA ARG A 123 14.57 -13.28 0.80
C ARG A 123 15.22 -12.25 -0.11
N THR A 124 15.29 -12.59 -1.38
CA THR A 124 15.72 -11.67 -2.45
C THR A 124 14.71 -11.76 -3.57
N GLU A 125 14.13 -10.62 -3.92
CA GLU A 125 13.19 -10.50 -5.03
C GLU A 125 13.72 -9.46 -6.02
N PHE A 126 13.55 -9.76 -7.30
CA PHE A 126 13.91 -8.86 -8.39
C PHE A 126 12.73 -8.74 -9.34
N VAL A 127 12.33 -7.50 -9.63
CA VAL A 127 11.27 -7.18 -10.59
C VAL A 127 11.83 -6.38 -11.75
N GLY A 128 11.71 -6.94 -12.95
CA GLY A 128 12.11 -6.31 -14.20
C GLY A 128 11.17 -5.18 -14.63
N PRO A 129 11.66 -4.22 -15.43
CA PRO A 129 10.91 -3.02 -15.84
C PRO A 129 9.65 -3.33 -16.66
N THR A 130 9.73 -4.35 -17.52
CA THR A 130 8.65 -4.73 -18.42
C THR A 130 7.49 -5.34 -17.65
N ILE A 131 7.81 -6.14 -16.63
CA ILE A 131 6.83 -6.79 -15.77
C ILE A 131 6.13 -5.74 -14.91
N GLY A 132 6.86 -4.77 -14.34
CA GLY A 132 6.25 -3.77 -13.46
C GLY A 132 5.24 -2.84 -14.16
N ALA A 133 5.54 -2.40 -15.38
CA ALA A 133 4.61 -1.58 -16.17
C ALA A 133 3.34 -2.37 -16.55
N GLU A 134 3.50 -3.63 -16.97
CA GLU A 134 2.39 -4.51 -17.32
C GLU A 134 1.51 -4.84 -16.08
N LEU A 135 2.13 -5.06 -14.92
CA LEU A 135 1.45 -5.27 -13.64
C LEU A 135 0.64 -4.02 -13.23
N ALA A 136 1.22 -2.82 -13.39
CA ALA A 136 0.52 -1.57 -13.09
C ALA A 136 -0.75 -1.42 -13.94
N GLU A 137 -0.63 -1.62 -15.24
CA GLU A 137 -1.73 -1.52 -16.19
C GLU A 137 -2.83 -2.55 -15.89
N LYS A 138 -2.45 -3.82 -15.71
CA LYS A 138 -3.38 -4.90 -15.35
C LYS A 138 -4.07 -4.64 -14.02
N GLY A 139 -3.35 -4.12 -13.02
CA GLY A 139 -3.90 -3.76 -11.73
C GLY A 139 -4.97 -2.66 -11.84
N MET A 140 -4.69 -1.59 -12.58
CA MET A 140 -5.67 -0.52 -12.81
C MET A 140 -6.92 -1.02 -13.56
N LEU A 141 -6.72 -1.84 -14.60
CA LEU A 141 -7.82 -2.45 -15.34
C LEU A 141 -8.66 -3.38 -14.45
N ALA A 142 -8.04 -4.22 -13.63
CA ALA A 142 -8.74 -5.12 -12.72
C ALA A 142 -9.61 -4.35 -11.72
N VAL A 143 -9.09 -3.25 -11.15
CA VAL A 143 -9.86 -2.37 -10.27
C VAL A 143 -11.05 -1.76 -11.01
N GLY A 144 -10.81 -1.12 -12.16
CA GLY A 144 -11.89 -0.51 -12.95
C GLY A 144 -12.99 -1.50 -13.33
N CYS A 145 -12.61 -2.70 -13.78
CA CYS A 145 -13.54 -3.77 -14.12
C CYS A 145 -14.35 -4.28 -12.91
N ALA A 146 -13.72 -4.44 -11.75
CA ALA A 146 -14.40 -4.85 -10.53
C ALA A 146 -15.45 -3.82 -10.08
N LEU A 147 -15.08 -2.53 -10.09
CA LEU A 147 -16.00 -1.43 -9.77
C LEU A 147 -17.20 -1.38 -10.72
N LEU A 148 -16.94 -1.53 -12.02
CA LEU A 148 -17.98 -1.57 -13.04
C LEU A 148 -18.93 -2.76 -12.85
N ALA A 149 -18.40 -3.95 -12.57
CA ALA A 149 -19.19 -5.15 -12.34
C ALA A 149 -20.12 -5.00 -11.13
N ILE A 150 -19.61 -4.42 -10.03
CA ILE A 150 -20.41 -4.14 -8.83
C ILE A 150 -21.50 -3.11 -9.13
N MET A 151 -21.21 -2.04 -9.89
CA MET A 151 -22.22 -1.06 -10.29
C MET A 151 -23.36 -1.71 -11.09
N ILE A 152 -23.02 -2.56 -12.06
CA ILE A 152 -24.01 -3.29 -12.87
C ILE A 152 -24.85 -4.20 -11.98
N TYR A 153 -24.22 -4.90 -11.04
CA TYR A 153 -24.92 -5.76 -10.09
C TYR A 153 -25.93 -4.97 -9.24
N ILE A 154 -25.50 -3.87 -8.61
CA ILE A 154 -26.39 -3.05 -7.77
C ILE A 154 -27.53 -2.47 -8.61
N TRP A 155 -27.26 -2.04 -9.85
CA TRP A 155 -28.28 -1.47 -10.73
C TRP A 155 -29.35 -2.50 -11.13
N PHE A 156 -28.97 -3.76 -11.36
CA PHE A 156 -29.95 -4.82 -11.62
C PHE A 156 -30.69 -5.26 -10.35
N ARG A 157 -30.01 -5.22 -9.20
CA ARG A 157 -30.51 -5.77 -7.94
C ARG A 157 -31.37 -4.78 -7.15
N PHE A 158 -31.16 -3.48 -7.34
CA PHE A 158 -31.75 -2.36 -6.61
C PHE A 158 -32.08 -1.20 -7.55
N GLU A 159 -32.73 -0.15 -7.03
CA GLU A 159 -32.97 1.10 -7.75
C GLU A 159 -31.65 1.82 -8.08
N TRP A 160 -31.58 2.48 -9.23
CA TRP A 160 -30.35 3.12 -9.74
C TRP A 160 -29.74 4.17 -8.79
N GLN A 161 -30.55 4.78 -7.92
CA GLN A 161 -30.09 5.72 -6.89
C GLN A 161 -29.15 5.04 -5.89
N PHE A 162 -29.40 3.77 -5.55
CA PHE A 162 -28.52 3.00 -4.67
C PHE A 162 -27.18 2.71 -5.33
N SER A 163 -27.15 2.49 -6.65
CA SER A 163 -25.89 2.32 -7.40
C SER A 163 -25.02 3.57 -7.31
N ILE A 164 -25.60 4.77 -7.47
CA ILE A 164 -24.85 6.02 -7.36
C ILE A 164 -24.36 6.24 -5.93
N ALA A 165 -25.21 6.01 -4.93
CA ALA A 165 -24.83 6.13 -3.52
C ALA A 165 -23.66 5.19 -3.16
N ALA A 166 -23.71 3.94 -3.64
CA ALA A 166 -22.64 2.96 -3.44
C ALA A 166 -21.33 3.40 -4.09
N ILE A 167 -21.36 3.94 -5.31
CA ILE A 167 -20.16 4.45 -5.99
C ILE A 167 -19.53 5.61 -5.21
N ILE A 168 -20.35 6.52 -4.68
CA ILE A 168 -19.86 7.65 -3.89
C ILE A 168 -19.21 7.16 -2.59
N ALA A 169 -19.87 6.26 -1.87
CA ALA A 169 -19.34 5.68 -0.63
C ALA A 169 -18.03 4.91 -0.88
N LEU A 170 -18.00 4.10 -1.93
CA LEU A 170 -16.82 3.34 -2.32
C LEU A 170 -15.64 4.23 -2.72
N SER A 171 -15.93 5.27 -3.52
CA SER A 171 -14.90 6.23 -3.93
C SER A 171 -14.34 6.95 -2.72
N HIS A 172 -15.18 7.32 -1.75
CA HIS A 172 -14.72 7.86 -0.48
C HIS A 172 -13.75 6.90 0.21
N ASP A 173 -14.11 5.63 0.41
CA ASP A 173 -13.28 4.69 1.16
C ASP A 173 -11.96 4.38 0.47
N VAL A 174 -11.97 4.20 -0.86
CA VAL A 174 -10.76 3.96 -1.66
C VAL A 174 -9.86 5.20 -1.63
N LEU A 175 -10.40 6.39 -1.89
CA LEU A 175 -9.60 7.63 -1.90
C LEU A 175 -9.02 7.93 -0.51
N SER A 176 -9.81 7.71 0.54
CA SER A 176 -9.36 7.89 1.93
C SER A 176 -8.22 6.94 2.28
N THR A 177 -8.32 5.69 1.85
CA THR A 177 -7.27 4.68 2.05
C THR A 177 -6.01 5.05 1.28
N VAL A 178 -6.13 5.45 0.01
CA VAL A 178 -4.99 5.91 -0.80
C VAL A 178 -4.34 7.17 -0.20
N GLY A 179 -5.15 8.12 0.31
CA GLY A 179 -4.67 9.31 1.01
C GLY A 179 -3.88 8.98 2.27
N LEU A 180 -4.32 7.99 3.05
CA LEU A 180 -3.57 7.48 4.20
C LEU A 180 -2.21 6.91 3.79
N PHE A 181 -2.15 6.13 2.71
CA PHE A 181 -0.87 5.63 2.17
C PHE A 181 0.05 6.76 1.72
N ALA A 182 -0.49 7.80 1.07
CA ALA A 182 0.26 8.98 0.67
C ALA A 182 0.79 9.78 1.87
N LEU A 183 0.02 9.84 2.97
CA LEU A 183 0.40 10.52 4.21
C LEU A 183 1.49 9.77 4.98
N VAL A 184 1.26 8.48 5.25
CA VAL A 184 2.12 7.66 6.12
C VAL A 184 3.35 7.12 5.37
N ARG A 185 3.34 7.20 4.03
CA ARG A 185 4.43 6.73 3.16
C ARG A 185 4.66 5.21 3.22
N PHE A 186 3.60 4.45 3.53
CA PHE A 186 3.61 3.00 3.37
C PHE A 186 3.88 2.61 1.92
N GLU A 187 4.58 1.50 1.75
CA GLU A 187 4.87 0.96 0.43
C GLU A 187 3.57 0.57 -0.28
N PHE A 188 3.45 1.00 -1.52
CA PHE A 188 2.34 0.68 -2.39
C PHE A 188 2.78 -0.39 -3.41
N ASN A 189 2.33 -1.63 -3.21
CA ASN A 189 2.69 -2.82 -4.01
C ASN A 189 1.41 -3.59 -4.43
N LEU A 190 1.55 -4.72 -5.12
CA LEU A 190 0.38 -5.50 -5.56
C LEU A 190 -0.49 -6.01 -4.41
N ALA A 191 0.13 -6.38 -3.28
CA ALA A 191 -0.62 -6.80 -2.08
C ALA A 191 -1.48 -5.65 -1.54
N THR A 192 -0.98 -4.41 -1.64
CA THR A 192 -1.74 -3.21 -1.28
C THR A 192 -2.93 -2.99 -2.20
N VAL A 193 -2.77 -3.19 -3.51
CA VAL A 193 -3.89 -3.13 -4.47
C VAL A 193 -4.95 -4.18 -4.13
N ALA A 194 -4.54 -5.41 -3.83
CA ALA A 194 -5.46 -6.46 -3.40
C ALA A 194 -6.18 -6.13 -2.09
N ALA A 195 -5.47 -5.52 -1.12
CA ALA A 195 -6.06 -5.07 0.14
C ALA A 195 -7.09 -3.96 -0.08
N ILE A 196 -6.80 -2.96 -0.93
CA ILE A 196 -7.73 -1.89 -1.29
C ILE A 196 -8.97 -2.46 -1.99
N LEU A 197 -8.80 -3.42 -2.90
CA LEU A 197 -9.91 -4.13 -3.54
C LEU A 197 -10.76 -4.91 -2.54
N THR A 198 -10.14 -5.48 -1.51
CA THR A 198 -10.84 -6.18 -0.44
C THR A 198 -11.65 -5.22 0.42
N ILE A 199 -11.09 -4.06 0.77
CA ILE A 199 -11.81 -2.98 1.47
C ILE A 199 -12.99 -2.52 0.62
N ALA A 200 -12.76 -2.28 -0.67
CA ALA A 200 -13.79 -1.88 -1.61
C ALA A 200 -14.92 -2.92 -1.69
N GLY A 201 -14.58 -4.20 -1.75
CA GLY A 201 -15.55 -5.29 -1.77
C GLY A 201 -16.33 -5.46 -0.47
N TYR A 202 -15.71 -5.20 0.69
CA TYR A 202 -16.38 -5.28 2.00
C TYR A 202 -17.20 -4.03 2.34
N SER A 203 -16.88 -2.89 1.74
CA SER A 203 -17.58 -1.62 1.93
C SER A 203 -18.98 -1.61 1.28
N ILE A 204 -19.21 -2.47 0.29
CA ILE A 204 -20.46 -2.55 -0.50
C ILE A 204 -21.42 -3.62 0.02
#